data_AF-A0A1G1E4I7-F1
#
_entry.id   AF-A0A1G1E4I7-F1
#
_cell.length_a   1.000
_cell.length_b   1.000
_cell.length_c   1.000
_cell.angle_alpha   90.00
_cell.angle_beta   90.00
_cell.angle_gamma   90.00
#
_symmetry.space_group_name_H-M   'P 1'
#
loop_
_entity.id
_entity.type
_entity.pdbx_description
1 polymer ?
#
loop_
_entity_poly.entity_id
_entity_poly.type
_entity_poly.pdbx_seq_one_letter_code
_entity_poly.pdbx_strand_id
1 'polypeptide(L)'
;MYDNGGTGWAARSTVVDIAGKTGTAQVVGRRLQGVDSWKYNDHAWFVAFAPVNKPKITVAVLVEHGGHGGSVAAPIAKRIIEEYFKEHPKVLKTKGSGEINPT
;
A
#
# COMPACT_ATOMS: atom_id res chain seq x y z
N MET A 1 -6.42 -10.42 10.24
CA MET A 1 -7.70 -9.68 10.23
C MET A 1 -7.44 -8.31 9.65
N TYR A 2 -8.15 -7.90 8.60
CA TYR A 2 -8.02 -6.57 8.03
C TYR A 2 -8.93 -5.59 8.76
N ASP A 3 -8.44 -4.42 9.16
CA ASP A 3 -9.28 -3.39 9.78
C ASP A 3 -10.16 -2.72 8.73
N ASN A 4 -11.48 -2.75 8.94
CA ASN A 4 -12.46 -2.22 8.00
C ASN A 4 -12.57 -0.69 8.00
N GLY A 5 -11.97 0.01 8.96
CA GLY A 5 -12.01 1.49 9.07
C GLY A 5 -10.75 2.21 8.58
N GLY A 6 -9.70 1.50 8.17
CA GLY A 6 -8.40 2.11 7.85
C GLY A 6 -8.40 2.91 6.54
N THR A 7 -7.75 4.08 6.54
CA THR A 7 -7.61 4.98 5.37
C THR A 7 -6.89 4.34 4.17
N GLY A 8 -6.14 3.25 4.39
CA GLY A 8 -5.47 2.46 3.35
C GLY A 8 -6.28 1.29 2.80
N TRP A 9 -7.60 1.24 3.05
CA TRP A 9 -8.46 0.10 2.68
C TRP A 9 -8.26 -0.39 1.24
N ALA A 10 -8.07 0.53 0.29
CA ALA A 10 -7.91 0.21 -1.14
C ALA A 10 -6.66 -0.63 -1.47
N ALA A 11 -5.71 -0.77 -0.54
CA ALA A 11 -4.55 -1.65 -0.71
C ALA A 11 -4.84 -3.13 -0.42
N ARG A 12 -6.04 -3.51 0.05
CA ARG A 12 -6.40 -4.91 0.32
C ARG A 12 -6.25 -5.79 -0.92
N SER A 13 -5.55 -6.91 -0.77
CA SER A 13 -5.34 -7.92 -1.81
C SER A 13 -5.92 -9.28 -1.39
N THR A 14 -6.37 -10.05 -2.37
CA THR A 14 -6.76 -11.46 -2.19
C THR A 14 -5.59 -12.42 -2.46
N VAL A 15 -4.43 -11.90 -2.87
CA VAL A 15 -3.24 -12.68 -3.26
C VAL A 15 -2.24 -12.77 -2.11
N VAL A 16 -2.03 -11.66 -1.39
CA VAL A 16 -1.04 -11.55 -0.30
C VAL A 16 -1.51 -10.56 0.75
N ASP A 17 -1.18 -10.80 2.02
CA ASP A 17 -1.44 -9.84 3.08
C ASP A 17 -0.51 -8.63 2.95
N ILE A 18 -1.10 -7.44 2.78
CA ILE A 18 -0.42 -6.16 2.63
C ILE A 18 -0.62 -5.33 3.90
N ALA A 19 0.47 -4.81 4.47
CA ALA A 19 0.45 -3.76 5.49
C ALA A 19 0.99 -2.47 4.90
N GLY A 20 0.34 -1.35 5.18
CA GLY A 20 0.76 -0.06 4.67
C GLY A 20 0.11 1.12 5.37
N LYS A 21 0.65 2.30 5.10
CA LYS A 21 0.19 3.56 5.70
C LYS A 21 -0.01 4.61 4.62
N THR A 22 -1.15 5.28 4.69
CA THR A 22 -1.43 6.46 3.87
C THR A 22 -0.75 7.69 4.44
N GLY A 23 -0.23 8.52 3.53
CA GLY A 23 0.16 9.90 3.79
C GLY A 23 -0.52 10.83 2.78
N THR A 24 -0.63 12.09 3.16
CA THR A 24 -1.04 13.19 2.29
C THR A 24 -0.01 14.29 2.53
N ALA A 25 0.72 14.70 1.49
CA ALA A 25 1.72 15.77 1.61
C ALA A 25 1.17 17.06 1.00
N GLN A 26 0.96 18.08 1.83
CA GLN A 26 0.39 19.35 1.39
C GLN A 26 1.38 20.15 0.56
N VAL A 27 0.95 20.59 -0.63
CA VAL A 27 1.80 21.36 -1.57
C VAL A 27 1.87 22.84 -1.21
N VAL A 28 0.81 23.39 -0.63
CA VAL A 28 0.74 24.80 -0.23
C VAL A 28 0.39 24.97 1.25
N GLY A 29 0.94 26.00 1.88
CA GLY A 29 0.56 26.39 3.23
C GLY A 29 -0.92 26.78 3.30
N ARG A 30 -1.55 26.59 4.46
CA ARG A 30 -2.99 26.83 4.75
C ARG A 30 -3.56 28.14 4.18
N ARG A 31 -2.74 29.18 3.98
CA ARG A 31 -3.13 30.48 3.44
C ARG A 31 -3.59 30.46 1.97
N LEU A 32 -3.19 29.43 1.20
CA LEU A 32 -3.60 29.23 -0.20
C LEU A 32 -4.60 28.07 -0.37
N GLN A 33 -5.04 27.44 0.72
CA GLN A 33 -6.11 26.44 0.67
C GLN A 33 -7.41 27.11 0.21
N GLY A 34 -8.02 26.59 -0.85
CA GLY A 34 -9.24 27.12 -1.46
C GLY A 34 -9.02 27.90 -2.76
N VAL A 35 -7.78 28.06 -3.22
CA VAL A 35 -7.53 28.47 -4.61
C VAL A 35 -7.69 27.24 -5.49
N ASP A 36 -8.76 27.20 -6.30
CA ASP A 36 -9.02 26.07 -7.20
C ASP A 36 -7.97 26.00 -8.30
N SER A 37 -6.96 25.16 -8.08
CA SER A 37 -5.98 24.78 -9.07
C SER A 37 -5.36 23.44 -8.75
N TRP A 38 -5.30 22.55 -9.73
CA TRP A 38 -4.75 21.20 -9.54
C TRP A 38 -3.31 21.21 -8.99
N LYS A 39 -2.51 22.23 -9.35
CA LYS A 39 -1.17 22.50 -8.84
C LYS A 39 -1.10 22.75 -7.32
N TYR A 40 -2.24 22.94 -6.65
CA TYR A 40 -2.34 23.11 -5.21
C TYR A 40 -2.93 21.90 -4.50
N ASN A 41 -3.31 20.85 -5.23
CA ASN A 41 -3.71 19.59 -4.64
C ASN A 41 -2.54 18.96 -3.88
N ASP A 42 -2.86 18.35 -2.74
CA ASP A 42 -1.91 17.55 -1.98
C ASP A 42 -1.35 16.41 -2.82
N HIS A 43 -0.13 15.96 -2.52
CA HIS A 43 0.40 14.73 -3.09
C HIS A 43 -0.18 13.52 -2.36
N ALA A 44 -0.59 12.52 -3.13
CA ALA A 44 -1.04 11.25 -2.60
C ALA A 44 0.18 10.35 -2.34
N TRP A 45 0.38 9.92 -1.09
CA TRP A 45 1.46 8.99 -0.73
C TRP A 45 0.89 7.70 -0.13
N PHE A 46 1.42 6.55 -0.55
CA PHE A 46 1.26 5.30 0.20
C PHE A 46 2.58 4.51 0.30
N VAL A 47 2.95 4.08 1.51
CA VAL A 47 4.04 3.09 1.71
C VAL A 47 3.42 1.78 2.17
N ALA A 48 3.85 0.67 1.60
CA ALA A 48 3.45 -0.66 2.02
C ALA A 48 4.55 -1.69 1.88
N PHE A 49 4.40 -2.79 2.62
CA PHE A 49 5.22 -3.98 2.49
C PHE A 49 4.36 -5.24 2.49
N ALA A 50 4.89 -6.30 1.88
CA ALA A 50 4.21 -7.59 1.79
C ALA A 50 5.19 -8.77 1.62
N PRO A 51 4.84 -9.98 2.10
CA PRO A 51 3.70 -10.29 2.96
C PRO A 51 3.91 -9.79 4.40
N VAL A 52 2.84 -9.55 5.16
CA VAL A 52 2.92 -9.04 6.55
C VAL A 52 3.85 -9.86 7.45
N ASN A 53 3.73 -11.19 7.41
CA ASN A 53 4.44 -12.07 8.36
C ASN A 53 5.92 -12.29 8.00
N LYS A 54 6.30 -12.16 6.73
CA LYS A 54 7.68 -12.39 6.27
C LYS A 54 7.97 -11.50 5.06
N PRO A 55 8.15 -10.18 5.25
CA PRO A 55 8.21 -9.20 4.16
C PRO A 55 9.26 -9.52 3.09
N LYS A 56 8.91 -9.26 1.83
CA LYS A 56 9.72 -9.59 0.64
C LYS A 56 9.85 -8.42 -0.32
N ILE A 57 8.85 -7.54 -0.32
CA ILE A 57 8.85 -6.31 -1.09
C ILE A 57 8.33 -5.17 -0.22
N THR A 58 8.93 -3.99 -0.39
CA THR A 58 8.43 -2.70 0.12
C THR A 58 8.25 -1.77 -1.07
N VAL A 59 7.12 -1.06 -1.11
CA VAL A 59 6.77 -0.13 -2.19
C VAL A 59 6.39 1.22 -1.57
N ALA A 60 6.95 2.30 -2.12
CA ALA A 60 6.50 3.66 -1.87
C ALA A 60 5.95 4.24 -3.17
N VAL A 61 4.70 4.71 -3.13
CA VAL A 61 4.04 5.37 -4.25
C VAL A 61 3.76 6.81 -3.86
N LEU A 62 4.26 7.74 -4.68
CA LEU A 62 3.96 9.16 -4.61
C LEU A 62 3.31 9.58 -5.92
N VAL A 63 2.13 10.19 -5.84
CA VAL A 63 1.47 10.80 -7.00
C VAL A 63 1.38 12.30 -6.75
N GLU A 64 2.15 13.05 -7.53
CA GLU A 64 2.14 14.51 -7.49
C GLU A 64 0.73 15.03 -7.79
N HIS A 65 0.29 15.97 -6.96
CA HIS A 65 -1.04 16.57 -7.01
C HIS A 65 -2.21 15.56 -7.02
N GLY A 66 -1.96 14.32 -6.58
CA GLY A 66 -2.90 13.20 -6.62
C GLY A 66 -3.95 13.20 -5.50
N GLY A 67 -3.93 14.18 -4.60
CA GLY A 67 -4.85 14.30 -3.48
C GLY A 67 -4.60 13.24 -2.40
N HIS A 68 -5.55 12.34 -2.19
CA HIS A 68 -5.56 11.42 -1.06
C HIS A 68 -4.75 10.13 -1.32
N GLY A 69 -3.76 9.85 -0.46
CA GLY A 69 -2.94 8.64 -0.52
C GLY A 69 -3.73 7.33 -0.48
N GLY A 70 -4.84 7.30 0.26
CA GLY A 70 -5.69 6.10 0.42
C GLY A 70 -6.52 5.72 -0.80
N SER A 71 -6.99 6.69 -1.57
CA SER A 71 -7.82 6.44 -2.76
C SER A 71 -7.00 6.36 -4.05
N VAL A 72 -5.82 6.98 -4.09
CA VAL A 72 -4.97 7.06 -5.30
C VAL A 72 -3.71 6.19 -5.19
N ALA A 73 -2.87 6.44 -4.19
CA ALA A 73 -1.56 5.77 -4.10
C ALA A 73 -1.67 4.30 -3.60
N ALA A 74 -2.62 4.01 -2.69
CA ALA A 74 -2.85 2.68 -2.16
C ALA A 74 -3.22 1.60 -3.20
N PRO A 75 -4.18 1.83 -4.14
CA PRO A 75 -4.48 0.84 -5.17
C PRO A 75 -3.34 0.65 -6.18
N ILE A 76 -2.51 1.67 -6.42
CA ILE A 76 -1.30 1.54 -7.26
C ILE A 76 -0.29 0.61 -6.57
N ALA A 77 -0.01 0.84 -5.29
CA ALA A 77 0.90 -0.01 -4.53
C ALA A 77 0.43 -1.46 -4.48
N LYS A 78 -0.89 -1.69 -4.31
CA LYS A 78 -1.49 -3.03 -4.40
C LYS A 78 -1.14 -3.73 -5.72
N ARG A 79 -1.36 -3.06 -6.87
CA ARG A 79 -1.09 -3.66 -8.19
C ARG A 79 0.38 -4.04 -8.36
N ILE A 80 1.30 -3.16 -7.93
CA ILE A 80 2.74 -3.44 -7.98
C ILE A 80 3.08 -4.69 -7.15
N ILE A 81 2.54 -4.76 -5.92
CA ILE A 81 2.76 -5.88 -5.02
C ILE A 81 2.17 -7.18 -5.58
N GLU A 82 0.94 -7.15 -6.10
CA GLU A 82 0.28 -8.31 -6.70
C GLU A 82 1.06 -8.84 -7.90
N GLU A 83 1.54 -7.96 -8.78
CA GLU A 83 2.33 -8.37 -9.95
C GLU A 83 3.68 -8.97 -9.52
N TYR A 84 4.34 -8.38 -8.51
CA TYR A 84 5.58 -8.95 -7.96
C TYR A 84 5.40 -10.41 -7.51
N PHE A 85 4.33 -10.73 -6.78
CA PHE A 85 4.08 -12.10 -6.32
C PHE A 85 3.59 -13.05 -7.40
N LYS A 86 2.91 -12.53 -8.42
CA LYS A 86 2.53 -13.29 -9.61
C LYS A 86 3.77 -13.72 -10.40
N GLU A 87 4.76 -12.85 -10.54
CA GLU A 87 6.05 -13.19 -11.16
C GLU A 87 6.93 -14.07 -10.27
N HIS A 88 6.77 -14.01 -8.94
CA HIS A 88 7.59 -14.73 -7.96
C HIS A 88 6.78 -15.71 -7.10
N PRO A 89 6.11 -16.72 -7.68
CA PRO A 89 5.17 -17.59 -6.95
C PRO A 89 5.82 -18.43 -5.83
N LYS A 90 7.13 -18.70 -5.91
CA LYS A 90 7.88 -19.42 -4.87
C LYS A 90 7.95 -18.64 -3.56
N VAL A 91 7.85 -17.32 -3.63
CA VAL A 91 7.93 -16.43 -2.46
C VAL A 91 6.71 -16.59 -1.56
N LEU A 92 5.53 -16.86 -2.13
CA LEU A 92 4.31 -17.21 -1.38
C LEU A 92 4.37 -18.61 -0.77
N LYS A 93 5.09 -19.56 -1.39
CA LYS A 93 5.18 -20.96 -0.96
C LYS A 93 6.14 -21.23 0.19
N THR A 94 6.79 -20.20 0.76
CA THR A 94 7.67 -20.38 1.93
C THR A 94 6.83 -20.55 3.21
N LYS A 95 5.93 -21.54 3.24
CA LYS A 95 5.34 -22.06 4.48
C LYS A 95 6.46 -22.74 5.28
N GLY A 96 6.46 -22.52 6.60
CA GLY A 96 7.46 -23.02 7.52
C GLY A 96 7.69 -24.52 7.38
N SER A 97 8.96 -24.90 7.26
CA SER A 97 9.48 -26.18 7.70
C SER A 97 9.27 -26.27 9.22
N GLY A 98 8.09 -26.73 9.60
CA GLY A 98 7.75 -27.20 10.93
C GLY A 98 6.95 -28.47 10.72
N GLU A 99 7.65 -29.56 10.40
CA GLU A 99 7.10 -30.91 10.56
C GLU A 99 6.65 -31.06 12.01
N ILE A 100 5.35 -31.21 12.22
CA ILE A 100 4.83 -31.94 13.36
C ILE A 100 4.53 -33.35 12.84
N ASN A 101 5.43 -34.29 13.12
CA ASN A 101 5.15 -35.70 12.93
C ASN A 101 4.14 -36.17 14.00
N PRO A 102 3.21 -37.07 13.66
CA PRO A 102 2.18 -37.55 14.57
C PRO A 102 2.75 -38.50 15.63
N THR A 103 2.16 -38.45 16.82
CA THR A 103 2.09 -39.58 17.77
C THR A 103 0.63 -39.84 18.10
#